data_AF-A0A9W9G278-F1
#
_entry.id   AF-A0A9W9G278-F1
#
_cell.length_a   1.000
_cell.length_b   1.000
_cell.length_c   1.000
_cell.angle_alpha   90.00
_cell.angle_beta   90.00
_cell.angle_gamma   90.00
#
_symmetry.space_group_name_H-M   'P 1'
#
loop_
_entity.id
_entity.type
_entity.pdbx_description
1 polymer ?
#
loop_
_entity_poly.entity_id
_entity_poly.type
_entity_poly.pdbx_seq_one_letter_code
_entity_poly.pdbx_strand_id
1 'polypeptide(L)'
;MKLLMARYWLDGMRCHIDDAFMNALNILENIKEDYSTEVCDRLDRFREPLYEENECKAIENAEAESIRRMRAGHDQQLQQDLARVFAEGKTWLQRLWQEDGSKTWGYAVFESPQFVADPKCDVYKGEQKKVIEKSLDRIGAGMEIFRRYKMETQSWPSQISTHRFPEVVDKLRQEFKNRRNRGSLSDGLLPNVFLYLDHESAISLFHAHGHVDAMWIWAVDPDYEPENDPTGDYQGYLRVCLKQLVDNFYVARRWQSDLSMNDLWNAAQRESNEAFASVEPEMPDEFPLRTKSNNVAPEYLRVLHPIRHD
;
A
#
# COMPACT_ATOMS: atom_id res chain seq x y z
N MET A 1 40.16 -3.70 -17.91
CA MET A 1 38.88 -3.16 -18.44
C MET A 1 38.43 -3.86 -19.73
N LYS A 2 39.26 -3.98 -20.79
CA LYS A 2 38.86 -4.64 -22.06
C LYS A 2 38.46 -6.13 -21.93
N LEU A 3 39.12 -6.89 -21.05
CA LEU A 3 38.83 -8.33 -20.85
C LEU A 3 37.48 -8.58 -20.15
N LEU A 4 37.17 -7.80 -19.11
CA LEU A 4 35.89 -7.83 -18.38
C LEU A 4 34.72 -7.38 -19.26
N MET A 5 34.90 -6.32 -20.06
CA MET A 5 33.84 -5.86 -20.99
C MET A 5 33.52 -6.91 -22.06
N ALA A 6 34.53 -7.61 -22.60
CA ALA A 6 34.31 -8.63 -23.63
C ALA A 6 33.66 -9.92 -23.09
N ARG A 7 33.88 -10.28 -21.81
CA ARG A 7 33.29 -11.49 -21.19
C ARG A 7 31.90 -11.27 -20.62
N TYR A 8 31.63 -10.12 -20.00
CA TYR A 8 30.41 -9.91 -19.21
C TYR A 8 29.44 -8.89 -19.82
N TRP A 9 29.89 -8.05 -20.75
CA TRP A 9 29.05 -7.04 -21.40
C TRP A 9 29.04 -7.24 -22.91
N LEU A 10 28.40 -8.34 -23.35
CA LEU A 10 27.98 -8.48 -24.75
C LEU A 10 27.02 -7.34 -25.09
N ASP A 11 27.28 -6.66 -26.21
CA ASP A 11 26.67 -5.42 -26.69
C ASP A 11 25.17 -5.53 -27.07
N GLY A 12 24.46 -6.51 -26.54
CA GLY A 12 23.04 -6.78 -26.78
C GLY A 12 22.26 -7.36 -25.59
N MET A 13 22.86 -7.52 -24.41
CA MET A 13 22.22 -8.15 -23.24
C MET A 13 21.73 -7.18 -22.16
N ARG A 14 21.87 -5.86 -22.35
CA ARG A 14 21.57 -4.87 -21.30
C ARG A 14 20.10 -4.80 -20.88
N CYS A 15 19.14 -5.16 -21.72
CA CYS A 15 17.72 -5.03 -21.35
C CYS A 15 17.14 -6.26 -20.63
N HIS A 16 17.71 -7.46 -20.78
CA HIS A 16 17.10 -8.68 -20.25
C HIS A 16 17.76 -9.20 -18.96
N ILE A 17 19.03 -8.87 -18.72
CA ILE A 17 19.72 -9.30 -17.50
C ILE A 17 19.24 -8.48 -16.31
N ASP A 18 19.10 -7.16 -16.44
CA ASP A 18 18.61 -6.33 -15.34
C ASP A 18 17.18 -6.73 -14.94
N ASP A 19 16.30 -7.00 -15.92
CA ASP A 19 14.94 -7.48 -15.64
C ASP A 19 14.92 -8.89 -15.03
N ALA A 20 15.74 -9.83 -15.54
CA ALA A 20 15.81 -11.19 -14.97
C ALA A 20 16.44 -11.19 -13.58
N PHE A 21 17.44 -10.35 -13.35
CA PHE A 21 18.13 -10.18 -12.07
C PHE A 21 17.22 -9.49 -11.05
N MET A 22 16.52 -8.40 -11.42
CA MET A 22 15.55 -7.73 -10.57
C MET A 22 14.34 -8.63 -10.27
N ASN A 23 13.89 -9.45 -11.22
CA ASN A 23 12.88 -10.48 -10.97
C ASN A 23 13.38 -11.58 -10.03
N ALA A 24 14.61 -12.06 -10.20
CA ALA A 24 15.22 -13.02 -9.29
C ALA A 24 15.39 -12.43 -7.88
N LEU A 25 15.79 -11.17 -7.76
CA LEU A 25 15.87 -10.45 -6.49
C LEU A 25 14.50 -10.29 -5.84
N ASN A 26 13.45 -9.92 -6.58
CA ASN A 26 12.07 -9.87 -6.05
C ASN A 26 11.59 -11.25 -5.54
N ILE A 27 12.00 -12.34 -6.20
CA ILE A 27 11.70 -13.71 -5.74
C ILE A 27 12.49 -14.02 -4.46
N LEU A 28 13.75 -13.57 -4.38
CA LEU A 28 14.62 -13.73 -3.21
C LEU A 28 14.22 -12.84 -2.02
N GLU A 29 13.57 -11.71 -2.25
CA GLU A 29 13.10 -10.79 -1.20
C GLU A 29 12.03 -11.44 -0.29
N ASN A 30 11.36 -12.49 -0.78
CA ASN A 30 10.37 -13.28 -0.04
C ASN A 30 10.96 -14.54 0.63
N ILE A 31 12.26 -14.79 0.46
CA ILE A 31 12.95 -15.95 0.98
C ILE A 31 13.60 -15.61 2.33
N LYS A 32 13.58 -16.54 3.29
CA LYS A 32 14.22 -16.35 4.60
C LYS A 32 15.69 -15.97 4.44
N GLU A 33 16.14 -14.97 5.20
CA GLU A 33 17.51 -14.44 5.19
C GLU A 33 18.56 -15.57 5.22
N ASP A 34 18.39 -16.55 6.12
CA ASP A 34 19.27 -17.73 6.24
C ASP A 34 19.44 -18.50 4.92
N TYR A 35 18.35 -18.68 4.16
CA TYR A 35 18.39 -19.39 2.88
C TYR A 35 19.04 -18.53 1.80
N SER A 36 18.81 -17.22 1.81
CA SER A 36 19.48 -16.30 0.89
C SER A 36 20.99 -16.33 1.10
N THR A 37 21.45 -16.25 2.36
CA THR A 37 22.87 -16.37 2.72
C THR A 37 23.44 -17.71 2.27
N GLU A 38 22.74 -18.82 2.52
CA GLU A 38 23.20 -20.15 2.08
C GLU A 38 23.35 -20.23 0.56
N VAL A 39 22.40 -19.68 -0.21
CA VAL A 39 22.45 -19.67 -1.68
C VAL A 39 23.61 -18.82 -2.18
N CYS A 40 23.84 -17.64 -1.61
CA CYS A 40 25.00 -16.80 -1.92
C CYS A 40 26.31 -17.55 -1.67
N ASP A 41 26.48 -18.15 -0.48
CA ASP A 41 27.69 -18.93 -0.14
C ASP A 41 27.93 -20.11 -1.11
N ARG A 42 26.85 -20.76 -1.55
CA ARG A 42 26.93 -21.84 -2.55
C ARG A 42 27.36 -21.32 -3.91
N LEU A 43 26.83 -20.17 -4.34
CA LEU A 43 27.22 -19.53 -5.59
C LEU A 43 28.68 -19.09 -5.55
N ASP A 44 29.14 -18.54 -4.43
CA ASP A 44 30.51 -18.07 -4.27
C ASP A 44 31.50 -19.24 -4.30
N ARG A 45 31.22 -20.33 -3.57
CA ARG A 45 32.03 -21.58 -3.65
C ARG A 45 32.07 -22.17 -5.06
N PHE A 46 31.00 -22.05 -5.83
CA PHE A 46 30.97 -22.52 -7.21
C PHE A 46 31.79 -21.63 -8.16
N ARG A 47 31.82 -20.32 -7.90
CA ARG A 47 32.52 -19.33 -8.73
C ARG A 47 34.00 -19.22 -8.41
N GLU A 48 34.40 -19.42 -7.16
CA GLU A 48 35.79 -19.26 -6.69
C GLU A 48 36.83 -20.02 -7.54
N PRO A 49 36.61 -21.29 -7.96
CA PRO A 49 37.56 -22.00 -8.81
C PRO A 49 37.64 -21.48 -10.25
N LEU A 50 36.66 -20.68 -10.69
CA LEU A 50 36.61 -20.10 -12.03
C LEU A 50 37.34 -18.76 -12.12
N TYR A 51 37.71 -18.18 -10.98
CA TYR A 51 38.35 -16.88 -10.90
C TYR A 51 39.87 -16.94 -11.07
N GLU A 52 40.42 -15.98 -11.82
CA GLU A 52 41.87 -15.76 -11.86
C GLU A 52 42.39 -15.16 -10.53
N GLU A 53 43.70 -15.20 -10.30
CA GLU A 53 44.38 -14.92 -9.01
C GLU A 53 44.02 -13.58 -8.32
N ASN A 54 43.36 -12.64 -9.00
CA ASN A 54 42.89 -11.39 -8.40
C ASN A 54 41.45 -11.01 -8.81
N GLU A 55 40.75 -11.89 -9.52
CA GLU A 55 39.45 -11.58 -10.10
C GLU A 55 38.37 -11.45 -9.03
N CYS A 56 38.39 -12.32 -8.01
CA CYS A 56 37.46 -12.24 -6.87
C CYS A 56 37.55 -10.88 -6.15
N LYS A 57 38.76 -10.48 -5.72
CA LYS A 57 39.01 -9.16 -5.09
C LYS A 57 38.66 -7.99 -6.01
N ALA A 58 38.86 -8.13 -7.33
CA ALA A 58 38.50 -7.08 -8.27
C ALA A 58 36.97 -6.89 -8.36
N ILE A 59 36.20 -7.98 -8.29
CA ILE A 59 34.74 -7.96 -8.25
C ILE A 59 34.26 -7.33 -6.94
N GLU A 60 34.76 -7.77 -5.79
CA GLU A 60 34.41 -7.19 -4.47
C GLU A 60 34.69 -5.68 -4.42
N ASN A 61 35.85 -5.24 -4.92
CA ASN A 61 36.19 -3.82 -4.97
C ASN A 61 35.28 -3.03 -5.92
N ALA A 62 34.91 -3.62 -7.07
CA ALA A 62 33.99 -2.99 -8.01
C ALA A 62 32.57 -2.86 -7.43
N GLU A 63 32.10 -3.86 -6.71
CA GLU A 63 30.83 -3.83 -5.99
C GLU A 63 30.83 -2.79 -4.87
N ALA A 64 31.87 -2.79 -4.03
CA ALA A 64 32.03 -1.80 -2.96
C ALA A 64 32.06 -0.35 -3.51
N GLU A 65 32.77 -0.11 -4.61
CA GLU A 65 32.79 1.20 -5.28
C GLU A 65 31.44 1.55 -5.91
N SER A 66 30.72 0.58 -6.50
CA SER A 66 29.37 0.77 -7.02
C SER A 66 28.40 1.19 -5.91
N ILE A 67 28.40 0.47 -4.78
CA ILE A 67 27.62 0.80 -3.58
C ILE A 67 27.99 2.20 -3.07
N ARG A 68 29.28 2.52 -3.00
CA ARG A 68 29.76 3.85 -2.59
C ARG A 68 29.23 4.95 -3.51
N ARG A 69 29.26 4.76 -4.82
CA ARG A 69 28.74 5.75 -5.80
C ARG A 69 27.22 5.91 -5.71
N MET A 70 26.50 4.80 -5.57
CA MET A 70 25.04 4.83 -5.35
C MET A 70 24.71 5.61 -4.07
N ARG A 71 25.43 5.37 -2.98
CA ARG A 71 25.26 6.10 -1.72
C ARG A 71 25.66 7.58 -1.83
N ALA A 72 26.75 7.90 -2.53
CA ALA A 72 27.21 9.28 -2.68
C ALA A 72 26.24 10.17 -3.47
N GLY A 73 25.50 9.60 -4.43
CA GLY A 73 24.46 10.32 -5.18
C GLY A 73 23.09 10.33 -4.50
N HIS A 74 22.88 9.47 -3.50
CA HIS A 74 21.57 9.25 -2.88
C HIS A 74 21.01 10.52 -2.25
N ASP A 75 21.80 11.26 -1.47
CA ASP A 75 21.32 12.45 -0.77
C ASP A 75 20.93 13.56 -1.73
N GLN A 76 21.69 13.73 -2.82
CA GLN A 76 21.35 14.69 -3.88
C GLN A 76 20.09 14.26 -4.62
N GLN A 77 19.95 12.97 -4.93
CA GLN A 77 18.76 12.43 -5.60
C GLN A 77 17.52 12.53 -4.71
N LEU A 78 17.65 12.27 -3.40
CA LEU A 78 16.61 12.46 -2.39
C LEU A 78 16.18 13.93 -2.34
N GLN A 79 17.13 14.87 -2.28
CA GLN A 79 16.80 16.29 -2.29
C GLN A 79 16.08 16.72 -3.58
N GLN A 80 16.49 16.20 -4.73
CA GLN A 80 15.83 16.46 -6.02
C GLN A 80 14.42 15.87 -6.07
N ASP A 81 14.25 14.63 -5.61
CA ASP A 81 12.93 13.98 -5.56
C ASP A 81 11.99 14.76 -4.64
N LEU A 82 12.42 15.10 -3.43
CA LEU A 82 11.62 15.89 -2.49
C LEU A 82 11.30 17.29 -3.02
N ALA A 83 12.26 17.97 -3.67
CA ALA A 83 12.02 19.27 -4.28
C ALA A 83 10.94 19.20 -5.36
N ARG A 84 10.96 18.15 -6.19
CA ARG A 84 9.90 17.89 -7.19
C ARG A 84 8.56 17.61 -6.52
N VAL A 85 8.53 16.72 -5.52
CA VAL A 85 7.31 16.39 -4.78
C VAL A 85 6.68 17.62 -4.15
N PHE A 86 7.47 18.51 -3.55
CA PHE A 86 6.95 19.73 -2.93
C PHE A 86 6.53 20.81 -3.95
N ALA A 87 7.06 20.76 -5.16
CA ALA A 87 6.66 21.68 -6.23
C ALA A 87 5.40 21.21 -6.97
N GLU A 88 5.27 19.91 -7.22
CA GLU A 88 4.28 19.35 -8.17
C GLU A 88 3.27 18.40 -7.51
N GLY A 89 3.59 17.83 -6.35
CA GLY A 89 2.76 16.87 -5.64
C GLY A 89 1.61 17.50 -4.85
N LYS A 90 0.78 16.65 -4.24
CA LYS A 90 -0.25 17.09 -3.30
C LYS A 90 0.36 17.81 -2.10
N THR A 91 -0.25 18.92 -1.68
CA THR A 91 0.23 19.73 -0.55
C THR A 91 0.35 18.94 0.76
N TRP A 92 -0.51 17.95 0.99
CA TRP A 92 -0.44 17.11 2.18
C TRP A 92 0.81 16.22 2.23
N LEU A 93 1.45 15.90 1.11
CA LEU A 93 2.69 15.12 1.07
C LEU A 93 3.85 15.89 1.71
N GLN A 94 3.91 17.21 1.47
CA GLN A 94 4.87 18.08 2.14
C GLN A 94 4.63 18.08 3.66
N ARG A 95 3.36 18.19 4.07
CA ARG A 95 2.97 18.13 5.48
C ARG A 95 3.35 16.79 6.11
N LEU A 96 3.07 15.67 5.44
CA LEU A 96 3.46 14.33 5.88
C LEU A 96 4.97 14.25 6.09
N TRP A 97 5.76 14.72 5.13
CA TRP A 97 7.23 14.70 5.24
C TRP A 97 7.75 15.59 6.38
N GLN A 98 7.12 16.74 6.63
CA GLN A 98 7.53 17.62 7.74
C GLN A 98 7.18 17.03 9.11
N GLU A 99 6.03 16.37 9.24
CA GLU A 99 5.56 15.78 10.51
C GLU A 99 6.26 14.45 10.83
N ASP A 100 6.40 13.57 9.83
CA ASP A 100 6.82 12.18 10.02
C ASP A 100 8.19 11.87 9.41
N GLY A 101 8.71 12.72 8.51
CA GLY A 101 10.02 12.57 7.91
C GLY A 101 10.22 11.22 7.26
N SER A 102 11.12 10.42 7.83
CA SER A 102 11.50 9.12 7.30
C SER A 102 10.58 7.97 7.73
N LYS A 103 9.55 8.20 8.56
CA LYS A 103 8.66 7.14 9.03
C LYS A 103 7.83 6.53 7.90
N THR A 104 7.40 5.29 8.11
CA THR A 104 6.39 4.65 7.26
C THR A 104 5.04 5.33 7.42
N TRP A 105 4.18 5.17 6.42
CA TRP A 105 2.80 5.65 6.48
C TRP A 105 1.86 4.67 5.78
N GLY A 106 0.60 4.62 6.20
CA GLY A 106 -0.42 3.79 5.57
C GLY A 106 -1.30 3.09 6.58
N TYR A 107 -1.53 1.79 6.37
CA TYR A 107 -2.59 1.05 7.05
C TYR A 107 -2.11 -0.29 7.60
N ALA A 108 -2.67 -0.69 8.73
CA ALA A 108 -2.70 -2.09 9.14
C ALA A 108 -3.77 -2.84 8.34
N VAL A 109 -3.46 -4.05 7.88
CA VAL A 109 -4.36 -4.87 7.06
C VAL A 109 -4.53 -6.26 7.67
N PHE A 110 -5.76 -6.70 7.91
CA PHE A 110 -6.05 -8.09 8.21
C PHE A 110 -6.50 -8.81 6.94
N GLU A 111 -5.86 -9.93 6.63
CA GLU A 111 -6.23 -10.78 5.49
C GLU A 111 -6.99 -12.01 5.98
N SER A 112 -8.20 -12.24 5.48
CA SER A 112 -8.98 -13.42 5.82
C SER A 112 -8.26 -14.70 5.40
N PRO A 113 -8.23 -15.77 6.21
CA PRO A 113 -7.66 -17.05 5.82
C PRO A 113 -8.29 -17.62 4.56
N GLN A 114 -9.57 -17.34 4.32
CA GLN A 114 -10.27 -17.75 3.09
C GLN A 114 -9.73 -17.02 1.86
N PHE A 115 -9.43 -15.73 2.00
CA PHE A 115 -8.80 -14.95 0.94
C PHE A 115 -7.37 -15.44 0.65
N VAL A 116 -6.57 -15.67 1.70
CA VAL A 116 -5.19 -16.15 1.54
C VAL A 116 -5.13 -17.55 0.90
N ALA A 117 -6.12 -18.40 1.18
CA ALA A 117 -6.23 -19.73 0.59
C ALA A 117 -6.76 -19.74 -0.85
N ASP A 118 -7.26 -18.61 -1.37
CA ASP A 118 -7.81 -18.52 -2.72
C ASP A 118 -6.68 -18.64 -3.77
N PRO A 119 -6.79 -19.54 -4.77
CA PRO A 119 -5.81 -19.66 -5.86
C PRO A 119 -5.59 -18.36 -6.65
N LYS A 120 -6.53 -17.42 -6.59
CA LYS A 120 -6.46 -16.11 -7.25
C LYS A 120 -5.91 -15.00 -6.34
N CYS A 121 -5.53 -15.32 -5.10
CA CYS A 121 -4.96 -14.35 -4.14
C CYS A 121 -3.78 -13.58 -4.75
N ASP A 122 -2.84 -14.28 -5.38
CA ASP A 122 -1.66 -13.66 -5.99
C ASP A 122 -2.02 -12.70 -7.15
N VAL A 123 -3.04 -13.06 -7.95
CA VAL A 123 -3.54 -12.20 -9.03
C VAL A 123 -4.13 -10.92 -8.44
N TYR A 124 -4.96 -11.04 -7.39
CA TYR A 124 -5.53 -9.88 -6.72
C TYR A 124 -4.44 -8.98 -6.11
N LYS A 125 -3.47 -9.55 -5.39
CA LYS A 125 -2.36 -8.78 -4.80
C LYS A 125 -1.52 -8.07 -5.87
N GLY A 126 -1.29 -8.73 -7.01
CA GLY A 126 -0.62 -8.14 -8.16
C GLY A 126 -1.36 -6.92 -8.72
N GLU A 127 -2.67 -7.00 -8.89
CA GLU A 127 -3.48 -5.85 -9.34
C GLU A 127 -3.60 -4.77 -8.27
N GLN A 128 -3.80 -5.14 -7.00
CA GLN A 128 -3.82 -4.19 -5.87
C GLN A 128 -2.54 -3.35 -5.84
N LYS A 129 -1.37 -4.01 -5.96
CA LYS A 129 -0.07 -3.32 -6.01
C LYS A 129 -0.02 -2.31 -7.16
N LYS A 130 -0.42 -2.70 -8.38
CA LYS A 130 -0.46 -1.80 -9.54
C LYS A 130 -1.39 -0.60 -9.32
N VAL A 131 -2.53 -0.77 -8.63
CA VAL A 131 -3.44 0.35 -8.30
C VAL A 131 -2.81 1.34 -7.38
N ILE A 132 -2.23 0.83 -6.29
CA ILE A 132 -1.60 1.65 -5.27
C ILE A 132 -0.43 2.41 -5.90
N GLU A 133 0.41 1.76 -6.70
CA GLU A 133 1.50 2.39 -7.45
C GLU A 133 1.01 3.53 -8.34
N LYS A 134 0.04 3.26 -9.21
CA LYS A 134 -0.55 4.30 -10.07
C LYS A 134 -1.17 5.45 -9.28
N SER A 135 -1.72 5.17 -8.11
CA SER A 135 -2.36 6.18 -7.27
C SER A 135 -1.33 7.05 -6.56
N LEU A 136 -0.22 6.45 -6.11
CA LEU A 136 0.92 7.17 -5.54
C LEU A 136 1.63 8.03 -6.58
N ASP A 137 1.78 7.54 -7.82
CA ASP A 137 2.29 8.32 -8.95
C ASP A 137 1.38 9.52 -9.23
N ARG A 138 0.05 9.30 -9.24
CA ARG A 138 -0.94 10.35 -9.52
C ARG A 138 -0.92 11.49 -8.49
N ILE A 139 -0.65 11.20 -7.23
CA ILE A 139 -0.52 12.26 -6.19
C ILE A 139 0.86 12.92 -6.19
N GLY A 140 1.79 12.43 -7.03
CA GLY A 140 3.15 12.95 -7.10
C GLY A 140 3.95 12.66 -5.83
N ALA A 141 3.79 11.47 -5.23
CA ALA A 141 4.50 11.10 -4.00
C ALA A 141 6.03 11.11 -4.16
N GLY A 142 6.55 10.95 -5.38
CA GLY A 142 7.96 10.73 -5.62
C GLY A 142 8.40 9.37 -5.07
N MET A 143 9.63 8.95 -5.38
CA MET A 143 10.10 7.61 -5.02
C MET A 143 10.24 7.45 -3.51
N GLU A 144 10.62 8.51 -2.81
CA GLU A 144 10.98 8.41 -1.40
C GLU A 144 9.75 8.36 -0.48
N ILE A 145 8.72 9.16 -0.74
CA ILE A 145 7.45 9.02 0.01
C ILE A 145 6.72 7.75 -0.41
N PHE A 146 6.77 7.38 -1.71
CA PHE A 146 6.22 6.13 -2.22
C PHE A 146 6.75 4.90 -1.47
N ARG A 147 8.08 4.75 -1.33
CA ARG A 147 8.70 3.60 -0.66
C ARG A 147 8.29 3.41 0.80
N ARG A 148 7.84 4.50 1.43
CA ARG A 148 7.42 4.54 2.84
C ARG A 148 5.94 4.19 3.00
N TYR A 149 5.16 4.16 1.93
CA TYR A 149 3.78 3.67 1.98
C TYR A 149 3.76 2.17 2.30
N LYS A 150 2.93 1.78 3.27
CA LYS A 150 2.76 0.39 3.71
C LYS A 150 1.29 0.04 3.89
N MET A 151 0.92 -1.10 3.31
CA MET A 151 -0.24 -1.89 3.72
C MET A 151 0.30 -3.06 4.52
N GLU A 152 0.46 -2.87 5.83
CA GLU A 152 1.16 -3.81 6.69
C GLU A 152 0.22 -4.93 7.14
N THR A 153 0.44 -6.13 6.61
CA THR A 153 -0.33 -7.32 6.97
C THR A 153 -0.15 -7.69 8.44
N GLN A 154 -1.26 -7.76 9.16
CA GLN A 154 -1.34 -8.15 10.56
C GLN A 154 -1.66 -9.64 10.66
N SER A 155 -1.09 -10.29 11.67
CA SER A 155 -1.41 -11.70 11.97
C SER A 155 -2.88 -11.90 12.29
N TRP A 156 -3.48 -12.92 11.66
CA TRP A 156 -4.87 -13.29 11.89
C TRP A 156 -5.08 -13.83 13.32
N PRO A 157 -6.07 -13.34 14.08
CA PRO A 157 -6.32 -13.83 15.44
C PRO A 157 -6.85 -15.27 15.46
N SER A 158 -6.21 -16.13 16.26
CA SER A 158 -6.58 -17.55 16.36
C SER A 158 -7.97 -17.78 16.99
N GLN A 159 -8.53 -16.79 17.67
CA GLN A 159 -9.85 -16.84 18.31
C GLN A 159 -11.00 -16.62 17.31
N ILE A 160 -10.71 -16.28 16.05
CA ILE A 160 -11.71 -16.12 14.99
C ILE A 160 -11.92 -17.46 14.31
N SER A 161 -12.93 -18.20 14.77
CA SER A 161 -13.42 -19.45 14.15
C SER A 161 -14.70 -19.27 13.33
N THR A 162 -15.32 -18.10 13.40
CA THR A 162 -16.57 -17.77 12.69
C THR A 162 -16.27 -17.24 11.30
N HIS A 163 -17.22 -17.43 10.38
CA HIS A 163 -17.17 -16.90 9.01
C HIS A 163 -18.19 -15.78 8.80
N ARG A 164 -18.99 -15.44 9.83
CA ARG A 164 -19.97 -14.36 9.74
C ARG A 164 -19.25 -13.02 9.81
N PHE A 165 -19.40 -12.24 8.75
CA PHE A 165 -18.69 -10.98 8.56
C PHE A 165 -18.76 -10.05 9.78
N PRO A 166 -19.93 -9.75 10.39
CA PRO A 166 -19.98 -8.84 11.55
C PRO A 166 -19.20 -9.37 12.76
N GLU A 167 -19.33 -10.66 13.06
CA GLU A 167 -18.63 -11.30 14.19
C GLU A 167 -17.11 -11.34 13.97
N VAL A 168 -16.66 -11.51 12.73
CA VAL A 168 -15.24 -11.42 12.36
C VAL A 168 -14.74 -10.00 12.58
N VAL A 169 -15.45 -9.00 12.06
CA VAL A 169 -15.07 -7.58 12.18
C VAL A 169 -14.99 -7.16 13.64
N ASP A 170 -15.94 -7.54 14.49
CA ASP A 170 -15.90 -7.21 15.91
C ASP A 170 -14.66 -7.77 16.62
N LYS A 171 -14.28 -9.02 16.31
CA LYS A 171 -13.06 -9.62 16.85
C LYS A 171 -11.81 -8.90 16.34
N LEU A 172 -11.77 -8.52 15.06
CA LEU A 172 -10.67 -7.74 14.49
C LEU A 172 -10.55 -6.35 15.12
N ARG A 173 -11.68 -5.67 15.42
CA ARG A 173 -11.69 -4.40 16.16
C ARG A 173 -11.02 -4.55 17.52
N GLN A 174 -11.40 -5.58 18.28
CA GLN A 174 -10.83 -5.83 19.61
C GLN A 174 -9.33 -6.13 19.52
N GLU A 175 -8.91 -6.95 18.56
CA GLU A 175 -7.49 -7.23 18.34
C GLU A 175 -6.71 -5.96 17.97
N PHE A 176 -7.23 -5.17 17.03
CA PHE A 176 -6.57 -3.94 16.61
C PHE A 176 -6.46 -2.93 17.76
N LYS A 177 -7.52 -2.74 18.56
CA LYS A 177 -7.48 -1.91 19.77
C LYS A 177 -6.39 -2.41 20.73
N ASN A 178 -6.30 -3.72 20.96
CA ASN A 178 -5.28 -4.30 21.84
C ASN A 178 -3.86 -3.99 21.35
N ARG A 179 -3.59 -4.13 20.05
CA ARG A 179 -2.28 -3.82 19.46
C ARG A 179 -1.95 -2.34 19.54
N ARG A 180 -2.92 -1.49 19.19
CA ARG A 180 -2.80 -0.03 19.29
C ARG A 180 -2.46 0.39 20.71
N ASN A 181 -3.20 -0.09 21.71
CA ASN A 181 -3.02 0.28 23.11
C ASN A 181 -1.71 -0.24 23.72
N ARG A 182 -1.14 -1.32 23.16
CA ARG A 182 0.16 -1.87 23.57
C ARG A 182 1.34 -1.27 22.80
N GLY A 183 1.11 -0.35 21.86
CA GLY A 183 2.16 0.19 20.99
C GLY A 183 2.77 -0.86 20.06
N SER A 184 2.00 -1.90 19.69
CA SER A 184 2.44 -2.98 18.80
C SER A 184 2.11 -2.72 17.32
N LEU A 185 1.55 -1.56 16.99
CA LEU A 185 1.42 -1.11 15.61
C LEU A 185 2.72 -0.42 15.21
N SER A 186 3.18 -0.66 13.97
CA SER A 186 4.32 0.06 13.43
C SER A 186 4.08 1.56 13.40
N ASP A 187 5.15 2.31 13.67
CA ASP A 187 5.11 3.76 13.67
C ASP A 187 4.62 4.33 12.32
N GLY A 188 3.67 5.26 12.39
CA GLY A 188 3.12 5.98 11.25
C GLY A 188 1.98 5.28 10.50
N LEU A 189 1.59 4.07 10.90
CA LEU A 189 0.30 3.49 10.49
C LEU A 189 -0.86 4.27 11.13
N LEU A 190 -1.98 4.38 10.43
CA LEU A 190 -3.16 5.05 10.96
C LEU A 190 -3.75 4.28 12.16
N PRO A 191 -3.92 4.93 13.33
CA PRO A 191 -4.42 4.26 14.54
C PRO A 191 -5.96 4.27 14.65
N ASN A 192 -6.65 4.98 13.77
CA ASN A 192 -8.10 5.24 13.82
C ASN A 192 -8.87 4.56 12.68
N VAL A 193 -8.22 3.67 11.93
CA VAL A 193 -8.79 2.84 10.89
C VAL A 193 -7.85 1.65 10.63
N PHE A 194 -8.41 0.48 10.36
CA PHE A 194 -7.66 -0.61 9.76
C PHE A 194 -8.40 -1.15 8.54
N LEU A 195 -7.68 -1.87 7.69
CA LEU A 195 -8.25 -2.48 6.50
C LEU A 195 -8.49 -3.97 6.73
N TYR A 196 -9.58 -4.48 6.17
CA TYR A 196 -9.89 -5.90 6.18
C TYR A 196 -10.08 -6.38 4.74
N LEU A 197 -9.31 -7.41 4.37
CA LEU A 197 -9.33 -8.00 3.05
C LEU A 197 -9.93 -9.42 3.14
N ASP A 198 -11.14 -9.56 2.62
CA ASP A 198 -11.87 -10.82 2.56
C ASP A 198 -12.07 -11.28 1.10
N HIS A 199 -12.75 -12.42 0.95
CA HIS A 199 -13.03 -12.99 -0.36
C HIS A 199 -13.90 -12.05 -1.22
N GLU A 200 -14.86 -11.35 -0.62
CA GLU A 200 -15.71 -10.37 -1.32
C GLU A 200 -14.91 -9.19 -1.88
N SER A 201 -13.98 -8.65 -1.08
CA SER A 201 -13.05 -7.62 -1.52
C SER A 201 -12.21 -8.11 -2.71
N ALA A 202 -11.81 -9.38 -2.71
CA ALA A 202 -11.04 -9.96 -3.81
C ALA A 202 -11.88 -10.17 -5.08
N ILE A 203 -13.12 -10.59 -4.91
CA ILE A 203 -14.10 -10.79 -6.00
C ILE A 203 -14.39 -9.49 -6.75
N SER A 204 -14.29 -8.32 -6.08
CA SER A 204 -14.52 -7.01 -6.71
C SER A 204 -13.74 -6.79 -8.02
N LEU A 205 -12.50 -7.31 -8.10
CA LEU A 205 -11.68 -7.27 -9.30
C LEU A 205 -12.27 -8.12 -10.44
N PHE A 206 -12.77 -9.31 -10.10
CA PHE A 206 -13.20 -10.32 -11.06
C PHE A 206 -14.60 -10.04 -11.60
N HIS A 207 -15.51 -9.51 -10.78
CA HIS A 207 -16.87 -9.15 -11.22
C HIS A 207 -16.89 -7.92 -12.13
N ALA A 208 -15.94 -7.00 -11.95
CA ALA A 208 -15.84 -5.81 -12.78
C ALA A 208 -15.12 -6.05 -14.13
N HIS A 209 -15.03 -7.29 -14.61
CA HIS A 209 -14.32 -7.64 -15.84
C HIS A 209 -12.86 -7.15 -15.87
N GLY A 210 -12.21 -7.09 -14.70
CA GLY A 210 -10.85 -6.56 -14.56
C GLY A 210 -10.78 -5.03 -14.59
N HIS A 211 -11.91 -4.31 -14.48
CA HIS A 211 -11.88 -2.87 -14.22
C HIS A 211 -11.36 -2.63 -12.80
N VAL A 212 -10.07 -2.34 -12.77
CA VAL A 212 -9.26 -2.01 -11.61
C VAL A 212 -9.88 -0.89 -10.73
N ASP A 213 -10.68 -0.02 -11.33
CA ASP A 213 -11.38 1.09 -10.67
C ASP A 213 -12.48 0.61 -9.72
N ALA A 214 -12.99 -0.60 -9.93
CA ALA A 214 -14.00 -1.22 -9.09
C ALA A 214 -13.41 -1.95 -7.87
N MET A 215 -12.08 -2.04 -7.75
CA MET A 215 -11.45 -2.69 -6.62
C MET A 215 -11.69 -1.88 -5.35
N TRP A 216 -12.18 -2.56 -4.33
CA TRP A 216 -12.40 -1.99 -3.01
C TRP A 216 -11.86 -2.89 -1.90
N ILE A 217 -11.71 -2.30 -0.72
CA ILE A 217 -11.36 -2.99 0.52
C ILE A 217 -12.25 -2.49 1.65
N TRP A 218 -12.48 -3.30 2.68
CA TRP A 218 -13.17 -2.84 3.88
C TRP A 218 -12.27 -1.92 4.69
N ALA A 219 -12.71 -0.71 4.97
CA ALA A 219 -12.15 0.15 6.00
C ALA A 219 -13.02 0.06 7.25
N VAL A 220 -12.42 -0.39 8.35
CA VAL A 220 -13.11 -0.65 9.60
C VAL A 220 -12.78 0.43 10.61
N ASP A 221 -13.82 0.99 11.22
CA ASP A 221 -13.68 1.86 12.39
C ASP A 221 -13.40 0.97 13.62
N PRO A 222 -12.20 1.04 14.21
CA PRO A 222 -11.90 0.27 15.40
C PRO A 222 -12.77 0.70 16.57
N ASP A 223 -13.08 1.99 16.68
CA ASP A 223 -13.72 2.60 17.85
C ASP A 223 -15.24 2.64 17.77
N TYR A 224 -15.83 2.05 16.72
CA TYR A 224 -17.27 1.91 16.58
C TYR A 224 -17.90 1.13 17.73
N GLU A 225 -18.97 1.69 18.28
CA GLU A 225 -19.82 1.09 19.32
C GLU A 225 -21.28 1.21 18.85
N PRO A 226 -22.01 0.08 18.69
CA PRO A 226 -23.37 0.09 18.15
C PRO A 226 -24.35 0.94 18.96
N GLU A 227 -24.11 1.09 20.27
CA GLU A 227 -24.96 1.86 21.18
C GLU A 227 -24.94 3.37 20.89
N ASN A 228 -23.90 3.85 20.19
CA ASN A 228 -23.70 5.27 19.89
C ASN A 228 -24.28 5.68 18.53
N ASP A 229 -24.84 4.76 17.74
CA ASP A 229 -25.53 5.07 16.49
C ASP A 229 -27.06 4.95 16.65
N PRO A 230 -27.78 6.05 16.90
CA PRO A 230 -29.23 6.04 17.07
C PRO A 230 -30.01 5.73 15.78
N THR A 231 -29.35 5.82 14.62
CA THR A 231 -29.97 5.48 13.33
C THR A 231 -29.83 3.99 13.00
N GLY A 232 -28.73 3.37 13.45
CA GLY A 232 -28.44 1.96 13.28
C GLY A 232 -27.99 1.56 11.87
N ASP A 233 -27.83 2.52 10.96
CA ASP A 233 -27.51 2.25 9.56
C ASP A 233 -26.00 2.08 9.34
N TYR A 234 -25.16 2.78 10.11
CA TYR A 234 -23.72 2.67 9.99
C TYR A 234 -23.19 1.53 10.86
N GLN A 235 -22.64 0.49 10.25
CA GLN A 235 -22.20 -0.72 10.96
C GLN A 235 -20.74 -0.68 11.45
N GLY A 236 -20.10 0.50 11.41
CA GLY A 236 -18.71 0.68 11.81
C GLY A 236 -17.67 0.25 10.75
N TYR A 237 -18.09 0.10 9.49
CA TYR A 237 -17.21 -0.18 8.35
C TYR A 237 -17.82 0.35 7.06
N LEU A 238 -16.97 0.59 6.06
CA LEU A 238 -17.40 1.00 4.72
C LEU A 238 -16.41 0.47 3.66
N ARG A 239 -16.85 0.38 2.41
CA ARG A 239 -15.97 -0.03 1.30
C ARG A 239 -15.25 1.19 0.76
N VAL A 240 -13.93 1.10 0.64
CA VAL A 240 -13.10 2.18 0.08
C VAL A 240 -12.48 1.71 -1.23
N CYS A 241 -12.64 2.49 -2.30
CA CYS A 241 -11.95 2.23 -3.56
C CYS A 241 -10.43 2.30 -3.34
N LEU A 242 -9.67 1.34 -3.87
CA LEU A 242 -8.22 1.29 -3.66
C LEU A 242 -7.50 2.57 -4.09
N LYS A 243 -8.00 3.25 -5.13
CA LYS A 243 -7.43 4.53 -5.60
C LYS A 243 -7.52 5.65 -4.57
N GLN A 244 -8.52 5.60 -3.69
CA GLN A 244 -8.77 6.64 -2.68
C GLN A 244 -7.97 6.40 -1.40
N LEU A 245 -7.48 5.18 -1.17
CA LEU A 245 -6.72 4.82 0.03
C LEU A 245 -5.47 5.66 0.22
N VAL A 246 -4.79 6.08 -0.84
CA VAL A 246 -3.52 6.83 -0.73
C VAL A 246 -3.67 8.34 -0.76
N ASP A 247 -4.87 8.87 -1.07
CA ASP A 247 -5.15 10.30 -1.18
C ASP A 247 -6.28 10.70 -0.22
N ASN A 248 -7.50 10.88 -0.74
CA ASN A 248 -8.61 11.48 0.01
C ASN A 248 -8.94 10.73 1.30
N PHE A 249 -8.96 9.40 1.29
CA PHE A 249 -9.26 8.63 2.50
C PHE A 249 -8.15 8.73 3.54
N TYR A 250 -6.89 8.63 3.11
CA TYR A 250 -5.74 8.79 4.02
C TYR A 250 -5.75 10.18 4.67
N VAL A 251 -5.94 11.22 3.87
CA VAL A 251 -5.99 12.61 4.34
C VAL A 251 -7.12 12.82 5.35
N ALA A 252 -8.32 12.32 5.04
CA ALA A 252 -9.46 12.41 5.95
C ALA A 252 -9.16 11.75 7.29
N ARG A 253 -8.58 10.54 7.28
CA ARG A 253 -8.26 9.83 8.53
C ARG A 253 -7.08 10.42 9.28
N ARG A 254 -6.08 10.99 8.59
CA ARG A 254 -4.87 11.53 9.22
C ARG A 254 -5.06 12.91 9.82
N TRP A 255 -5.71 13.83 9.11
CA TRP A 255 -5.74 15.26 9.49
C TRP A 255 -7.14 15.84 9.67
N GLN A 256 -8.21 15.10 9.37
CA GLN A 256 -9.58 15.54 9.58
C GLN A 256 -10.21 14.72 10.72
N SER A 257 -9.64 14.85 11.93
CA SER A 257 -10.10 14.12 13.13
C SER A 257 -11.57 14.34 13.47
N ASP A 258 -12.12 15.48 13.07
CA ASP A 258 -13.52 15.84 13.30
C ASP A 258 -14.48 15.09 12.37
N LEU A 259 -13.99 14.51 11.26
CA LEU A 259 -14.79 13.66 10.39
C LEU A 259 -14.73 12.23 10.91
N SER A 260 -15.86 11.77 11.45
CA SER A 260 -16.03 10.38 11.84
C SER A 260 -16.10 9.47 10.60
N MET A 261 -15.87 8.17 10.78
CA MET A 261 -16.12 7.21 9.69
C MET A 261 -17.60 7.16 9.30
N ASN A 262 -18.50 7.48 10.23
CA ASN A 262 -19.93 7.63 9.95
C ASN A 262 -20.21 8.83 9.03
N ASP A 263 -19.52 9.97 9.21
CA ASP A 263 -19.66 11.12 8.32
C ASP A 263 -19.21 10.79 6.89
N LEU A 264 -18.08 10.08 6.77
CA LEU A 264 -17.59 9.60 5.48
C LEU A 264 -18.57 8.62 4.82
N TRP A 265 -19.14 7.70 5.60
CA TRP A 265 -20.17 6.78 5.13
C TRP A 265 -21.43 7.52 4.69
N ASN A 266 -21.90 8.51 5.45
CA ASN A 266 -23.07 9.31 5.09
C ASN A 266 -22.85 10.14 3.81
N ALA A 267 -21.65 10.72 3.64
CA ALA A 267 -21.28 11.44 2.42
C ALA A 267 -21.26 10.49 1.20
N ALA A 268 -20.77 9.26 1.41
CA ALA A 268 -20.79 8.22 0.39
C ALA A 268 -22.20 7.92 -0.14
N GLN A 269 -23.18 7.83 0.76
CA GLN A 269 -24.58 7.54 0.41
C GLN A 269 -25.21 8.66 -0.42
N ARG A 270 -24.95 9.93 -0.09
CA ARG A 270 -25.61 11.08 -0.72
C ARG A 270 -25.14 11.37 -2.14
N GLU A 271 -23.88 11.07 -2.43
CA GLU A 271 -23.19 11.55 -3.63
C GLU A 271 -23.05 10.49 -4.72
N SER A 272 -23.60 9.28 -4.52
CA SER A 272 -23.24 8.11 -5.32
C SER A 272 -21.72 7.98 -5.45
N ASN A 273 -21.01 8.31 -4.35
CA ASN A 273 -19.60 8.62 -4.40
C ASN A 273 -18.83 7.34 -4.72
N GLU A 274 -18.35 7.18 -5.96
CA GLU A 274 -17.56 6.00 -6.37
C GLU A 274 -16.28 5.83 -5.50
N ALA A 275 -15.92 6.87 -4.74
CA ALA A 275 -14.84 6.86 -3.77
C ALA A 275 -15.10 5.97 -2.53
N PHE A 276 -16.36 5.86 -2.10
CA PHE A 276 -16.80 5.18 -0.89
C PHE A 276 -18.08 4.39 -1.22
N ALA A 277 -18.01 3.07 -1.30
CA ALA A 277 -19.18 2.28 -1.70
C ALA A 277 -19.97 1.80 -0.47
N SER A 278 -21.30 1.81 -0.59
CA SER A 278 -22.22 1.32 0.43
C SER A 278 -22.16 -0.20 0.59
N VAL A 279 -22.59 -0.67 1.76
CA VAL A 279 -23.03 -2.04 1.99
C VAL A 279 -24.53 -2.03 1.79
N GLU A 280 -25.00 -2.32 0.58
CA GLU A 280 -26.39 -2.75 0.48
C GLU A 280 -26.47 -4.16 1.10
N PRO A 281 -27.34 -4.39 2.09
CA PRO A 281 -27.64 -5.75 2.54
C PRO A 281 -28.32 -6.48 1.38
N GLU A 282 -27.90 -7.72 1.13
CA GLU A 282 -28.35 -8.58 0.02
C GLU A 282 -29.85 -8.47 -0.28
N MET A 283 -30.19 -8.16 -1.54
CA MET A 283 -31.33 -8.74 -2.25
C MET A 283 -30.90 -9.04 -3.70
N PRO A 284 -31.33 -10.18 -4.28
CA PRO A 284 -31.02 -10.58 -5.64
C PRO A 284 -31.86 -9.78 -6.64
N ASP A 285 -31.27 -9.56 -7.82
CA ASP A 285 -31.89 -9.02 -9.03
C ASP A 285 -32.26 -7.53 -9.03
N GLU A 286 -31.33 -6.68 -9.49
CA GLU A 286 -31.48 -5.72 -10.60
C GLU A 286 -30.38 -4.64 -10.57
N PHE A 287 -29.57 -4.57 -11.64
CA PHE A 287 -28.62 -3.47 -11.85
C PHE A 287 -29.31 -2.30 -12.58
N PRO A 288 -29.25 -1.05 -12.09
CA PRO A 288 -29.42 0.11 -12.94
C PRO A 288 -28.05 0.53 -13.51
N LEU A 289 -28.00 0.57 -14.84
CA LEU A 289 -26.88 1.05 -15.64
C LEU A 289 -26.58 2.55 -15.37
N ARG A 290 -25.30 2.83 -15.08
CA ARG A 290 -24.46 3.89 -15.65
C ARG A 290 -25.01 5.34 -15.63
N THR A 291 -24.40 6.19 -14.81
CA THR A 291 -24.28 7.63 -15.09
C THR A 291 -22.81 8.05 -15.21
N LYS A 292 -22.57 9.07 -16.04
CA LYS A 292 -21.24 9.51 -16.50
C LYS A 292 -20.50 10.23 -15.36
N SER A 293 -19.33 9.74 -15.00
CA SER A 293 -18.38 10.39 -14.08
C SER A 293 -17.93 11.75 -14.63
N ASN A 294 -18.30 12.82 -13.92
CA ASN A 294 -17.60 14.09 -13.98
C ASN A 294 -16.63 14.13 -12.80
N ASN A 295 -15.32 14.05 -13.08
CA ASN A 295 -14.26 14.26 -12.10
C ASN A 295 -14.26 15.72 -11.61
N VAL A 296 -15.08 16.02 -10.61
CA VAL A 296 -14.97 17.25 -9.81
C VAL A 296 -14.97 16.82 -8.35
N ALA A 297 -13.91 17.17 -7.63
CA ALA A 297 -13.86 16.95 -6.18
C ALA A 297 -15.06 17.65 -5.52
N PRO A 298 -15.71 17.03 -4.52
CA PRO A 298 -16.87 17.61 -3.86
C PRO A 298 -16.59 19.02 -3.31
N GLU A 299 -17.49 19.97 -3.54
CA GLU A 299 -17.31 21.39 -3.21
C GLU A 299 -17.05 21.67 -1.72
N TYR A 300 -17.48 20.80 -0.80
CA TYR A 300 -17.23 20.94 0.65
C TYR A 300 -15.77 20.73 1.05
N LEU A 301 -14.95 20.09 0.21
CA LEU A 301 -13.50 19.98 0.45
C LEU A 301 -12.71 21.23 0.00
N ARG A 302 -13.35 22.24 -0.62
CA ARG A 302 -12.68 23.48 -1.07
C ARG A 302 -12.83 24.67 -0.10
N VAL A 303 -13.70 24.60 0.92
CA VAL A 303 -14.17 25.80 1.65
C VAL A 303 -13.40 26.10 2.95
N LEU A 304 -12.32 25.38 3.28
CA LEU A 304 -11.56 25.66 4.51
C LEU A 304 -10.19 26.32 4.23
N HIS A 305 -10.24 27.56 3.75
CA HIS A 305 -9.17 28.54 3.97
C HIS A 305 -9.64 29.56 5.01
N PRO A 306 -8.92 29.78 6.12
CA PRO A 306 -9.21 30.90 6.98
C PRO A 306 -8.73 32.19 6.29
N ILE A 307 -9.69 33.04 5.93
CA ILE A 307 -9.46 34.46 5.72
C ILE A 307 -8.92 35.02 7.04
N ARG A 308 -7.63 35.38 7.08
CA ARG A 308 -7.11 36.28 8.11
C ARG A 308 -7.63 37.68 7.81
N HIS A 309 -8.58 38.14 8.61
CA HIS A 309 -8.69 39.55 8.92
C HIS A 309 -7.85 39.79 10.18
N ASP A 310 -6.67 40.37 9.94
CA ASP A 310 -6.02 41.44 10.71
C ASP A 310 -4.64 41.70 10.11
#